data_AF-A0A3D5UY19-F1
#
_entry.id   AF-A0A3D5UY19-F1
#
_cell.length_a   1.000
_cell.length_b   1.000
_cell.length_c   1.000
_cell.angle_alpha   90.00
_cell.angle_beta   90.00
_cell.angle_gamma   90.00
#
_symmetry.space_group_name_H-M   'P 1'
#
loop_
_entity.id
_entity.type
_entity.pdbx_description
1 polymer ?
#
loop_
_entity_poly.entity_id
_entity_poly.type
_entity_poly.pdbx_seq_one_letter_code
_entity_poly.pdbx_strand_id
1 'polypeptide(L)'
;ADIRKLHEEGKRIALIGIENGYSIAKEPALLDFYYDLGARYFGLVHNGHNDLADSAQPRERLGDRPNEENGEHGGLSALGREAIRRANDLGMMIDVSHSSRAATLAAVEVSRAPVIASHSAVATLRDHPRNLSDKEMKAIAAKGGIVQIVAFDEYLHPVPEEKKAARRELAASLGLTSLDAVFGADKETKAKFIEGLAEIDAKWPRAGVALLADHIGYAVKLIGIDHVGIASDFQGGGGIKGWSDASETPNVTAELVRRGYSQEEIVKIWGGNLLRVMEAVEQARKSR
;
A
#
# COMPACT_ATOMS: atom_id res chain seq x y z
N ALA A 1 -19.39 -11.64 0.72
CA ALA A 1 -19.92 -13.01 0.51
C ALA A 1 -19.26 -13.73 -0.67
N ASP A 2 -19.22 -13.13 -1.86
CA ASP A 2 -18.71 -13.77 -3.09
C ASP A 2 -17.27 -14.31 -2.97
N ILE A 3 -16.38 -13.55 -2.33
CA ILE A 3 -14.98 -13.96 -2.12
C ILE A 3 -14.90 -15.31 -1.39
N ARG A 4 -15.65 -15.49 -0.31
CA ARG A 4 -15.65 -16.73 0.49
C ARG A 4 -16.22 -17.90 -0.30
N LYS A 5 -17.33 -17.69 -1.00
CA LYS A 5 -17.94 -18.69 -1.89
C LYS A 5 -16.97 -19.14 -3.00
N LEU A 6 -16.36 -18.20 -3.71
CA LEU A 6 -15.43 -18.51 -4.80
C LEU A 6 -14.17 -19.23 -4.28
N HIS A 7 -13.74 -18.91 -3.05
CA HIS A 7 -12.62 -19.59 -2.40
C HIS A 7 -12.97 -21.05 -2.07
N GLU A 8 -14.17 -21.31 -1.54
CA GLU A 8 -14.68 -22.67 -1.30
C GLU A 8 -14.81 -23.48 -2.61
N GLU A 9 -15.11 -22.83 -3.72
CA GLU A 9 -15.11 -23.43 -5.06
C GLU A 9 -13.71 -23.66 -5.65
N GLY A 10 -12.63 -23.33 -4.93
CA GLY A 10 -11.25 -23.50 -5.37
C GLY A 10 -10.81 -22.50 -6.45
N LYS A 11 -11.53 -21.39 -6.64
CA LYS A 11 -11.21 -20.36 -7.64
C LYS A 11 -10.21 -19.35 -7.10
N ARG A 12 -9.44 -18.78 -8.03
CA ARG A 12 -8.62 -17.59 -7.76
C ARG A 12 -9.52 -16.35 -7.84
N ILE A 13 -9.39 -15.47 -6.85
CA ILE A 13 -10.17 -14.23 -6.75
C ILE A 13 -9.25 -13.06 -7.05
N ALA A 14 -9.71 -12.16 -7.92
CA ALA A 14 -9.06 -10.88 -8.20
C ALA A 14 -10.02 -9.76 -7.80
N LEU A 15 -9.51 -8.80 -7.02
CA LEU A 15 -10.22 -7.57 -6.68
C LEU A 15 -9.57 -6.42 -7.44
N ILE A 16 -10.39 -5.47 -7.90
CA ILE A 16 -9.92 -4.32 -8.64
C ILE A 16 -9.75 -3.14 -7.67
N GLY A 17 -8.58 -2.53 -7.75
CA GLY A 17 -8.20 -1.35 -6.99
C GLY A 17 -7.83 -0.21 -7.89
N ILE A 18 -8.13 1.02 -7.46
CA ILE A 18 -7.67 2.22 -8.13
C ILE A 18 -6.59 2.85 -7.25
N GLU A 19 -5.36 2.84 -7.73
CA GLU A 19 -4.25 3.55 -7.08
C GLU A 19 -4.04 4.88 -7.81
N ASN A 20 -4.11 5.98 -7.05
CA ASN A 20 -4.11 7.38 -7.49
C ASN A 20 -5.48 7.96 -7.90
N GLY A 21 -5.93 8.93 -7.11
CA GLY A 21 -7.14 9.71 -7.37
C GLY A 21 -7.05 10.65 -8.57
N TYR A 22 -5.86 10.85 -9.15
CA TYR A 22 -5.71 11.54 -10.43
C TYR A 22 -6.61 10.93 -11.54
N SER A 23 -6.89 9.63 -11.45
CA SER A 23 -7.75 8.89 -12.38
C SER A 23 -9.19 9.43 -12.49
N ILE A 24 -9.70 10.11 -11.46
CA ILE A 24 -11.06 10.69 -11.48
C ILE A 24 -11.07 12.18 -11.88
N ALA A 25 -9.91 12.76 -12.22
CA ALA A 25 -9.76 14.18 -12.49
C ALA A 25 -10.45 15.04 -11.40
N LYS A 26 -11.40 15.90 -11.79
CA LYS A 26 -12.21 16.73 -10.89
C LYS A 26 -13.65 16.24 -10.73
N GLU A 27 -13.91 14.97 -11.05
CA GLU A 27 -15.25 14.40 -11.20
C GLU A 27 -15.45 13.19 -10.28
N PRO A 28 -15.84 13.38 -9.00
CA PRO A 28 -16.10 12.28 -8.06
C PRO A 28 -17.12 11.26 -8.58
N ALA A 29 -18.02 11.66 -9.46
CA ALA A 29 -18.99 10.78 -10.12
C ALA A 29 -18.33 9.69 -10.98
N LEU A 30 -17.07 9.82 -11.41
CA LEU A 30 -16.36 8.75 -12.12
C LEU A 30 -16.15 7.50 -11.24
N LEU A 31 -16.22 7.64 -9.92
CA LEU A 31 -16.18 6.48 -9.01
C LEU A 31 -17.35 5.53 -9.23
N ASP A 32 -18.52 6.02 -9.66
CA ASP A 32 -19.64 5.17 -10.05
C ASP A 32 -19.29 4.23 -11.19
N PHE A 33 -18.72 4.81 -12.24
CA PHE A 33 -18.31 4.08 -13.41
C PHE A 33 -17.28 3.01 -13.06
N TYR A 34 -16.24 3.36 -12.29
CA TYR A 34 -15.24 2.38 -11.88
C TYR A 34 -15.78 1.32 -10.92
N TYR A 35 -16.70 1.68 -10.04
CA TYR A 35 -17.36 0.71 -9.15
C TYR A 35 -18.17 -0.32 -9.95
N ASP A 36 -18.89 0.13 -10.98
CA ASP A 36 -19.67 -0.72 -11.88
C ASP A 36 -18.76 -1.64 -12.72
N LEU A 37 -17.55 -1.20 -13.05
CA LEU A 37 -16.50 -2.04 -13.64
C LEU A 37 -15.83 -3.01 -12.64
N GLY A 38 -16.16 -2.93 -11.36
CA GLY A 38 -15.72 -3.88 -10.33
C GLY A 38 -14.69 -3.33 -9.34
N ALA A 39 -14.33 -2.05 -9.39
CA ALA A 39 -13.42 -1.45 -8.41
C ALA A 39 -14.01 -1.52 -6.98
N ARG A 40 -13.20 -1.89 -5.99
CA ARG A 40 -13.62 -2.03 -4.59
C ARG A 40 -12.78 -1.25 -3.59
N TYR A 41 -11.65 -0.69 -4.01
CA TYR A 41 -10.95 0.34 -3.24
C TYR A 41 -10.46 1.50 -4.12
N PHE A 42 -10.28 2.65 -3.49
CA PHE A 42 -9.85 3.89 -4.13
C PHE A 42 -8.77 4.58 -3.29
N GLY A 43 -7.57 4.66 -3.82
CA GLY A 43 -6.42 5.38 -3.26
C GLY A 43 -6.47 6.85 -3.62
N LEU A 44 -6.39 7.73 -2.62
CA LEU A 44 -6.57 9.17 -2.81
C LEU A 44 -5.47 9.80 -3.67
N VAL A 45 -4.24 9.31 -3.56
CA VAL A 45 -3.05 9.87 -4.20
C VAL A 45 -2.01 8.75 -4.42
N HIS A 46 -1.02 9.02 -5.26
CA HIS A 46 0.20 8.18 -5.36
C HIS A 46 1.42 9.05 -5.02
N ASN A 47 2.51 8.94 -5.77
CA ASN A 47 3.66 9.83 -5.66
C ASN A 47 3.38 11.16 -6.36
N GLY A 48 3.49 12.25 -5.61
CA GLY A 48 3.14 13.61 -6.04
C GLY A 48 1.70 13.98 -5.68
N HIS A 49 1.47 15.25 -5.39
CA HIS A 49 0.17 15.79 -5.01
C HIS A 49 -0.84 15.70 -6.17
N ASN A 50 -2.13 15.72 -5.85
CA ASN A 50 -3.20 15.86 -6.84
C ASN A 50 -4.32 16.76 -6.30
N ASP A 51 -5.38 16.99 -7.09
CA ASP A 51 -6.50 17.87 -6.69
C ASP A 51 -7.30 17.34 -5.47
N LEU A 52 -7.09 16.09 -5.06
CA LEU A 52 -7.81 15.47 -3.93
C LEU A 52 -7.04 15.59 -2.63
N ALA A 53 -5.75 15.27 -2.64
CA ALA A 53 -4.96 15.10 -1.43
C ALA A 53 -3.45 15.33 -1.64
N ASP A 54 -2.77 15.64 -0.55
CA ASP A 54 -1.33 15.72 -0.48
C ASP A 54 -0.71 14.32 -0.35
N SER A 55 0.18 13.96 -1.27
CA SER A 55 1.09 12.80 -1.19
C SER A 55 2.13 12.91 -0.07
N ALA A 56 2.51 11.77 0.50
CA ALA A 56 3.67 11.62 1.37
C ALA A 56 5.00 11.94 0.67
N GLN A 57 5.04 11.82 -0.66
CA GLN A 57 6.24 12.07 -1.47
C GLN A 57 5.92 13.15 -2.51
N PRO A 58 5.88 14.44 -2.12
CA PRO A 58 5.74 15.54 -3.07
C PRO A 58 6.84 15.48 -4.14
N ARG A 59 6.51 15.91 -5.35
CA ARG A 59 7.38 15.93 -6.51
C ARG A 59 7.58 17.36 -6.99
N GLU A 60 8.75 17.92 -6.67
CA GLU A 60 9.14 19.27 -7.13
C GLU A 60 8.97 19.45 -8.65
N ARG A 61 9.29 18.41 -9.45
CA ARG A 61 9.11 18.43 -10.92
C ARG A 61 7.65 18.61 -11.38
N LEU A 62 6.67 18.35 -10.51
CA LEU A 62 5.24 18.55 -10.76
C LEU A 62 4.75 19.91 -10.23
N GLY A 63 5.62 20.67 -9.55
CA GLY A 63 5.25 21.92 -8.89
C GLY A 63 4.70 21.74 -7.48
N ASP A 64 4.79 20.52 -6.91
CA ASP A 64 4.25 20.21 -5.59
C ASP A 64 4.96 20.99 -4.47
N ARG A 65 4.17 21.63 -3.62
CA ARG A 65 4.65 22.25 -2.39
C ARG A 65 5.10 21.20 -1.35
N PRO A 66 6.21 21.40 -0.63
CA PRO A 66 6.61 20.49 0.44
C PRO A 66 5.55 20.33 1.54
N ASN A 67 5.44 19.13 2.13
CA ASN A 67 4.50 18.86 3.22
C ASN A 67 4.82 19.67 4.48
N GLU A 68 6.10 20.01 4.70
CA GLU A 68 6.58 20.86 5.80
C GLU A 68 6.09 22.31 5.67
N GLU A 69 5.74 22.73 4.45
CA GLU A 69 5.13 24.02 4.13
C GLU A 69 3.61 23.92 3.96
N ASN A 70 2.98 22.97 4.66
CA ASN A 70 1.54 22.71 4.64
C ASN A 70 0.99 22.12 3.33
N GLY A 71 1.84 21.59 2.44
CA GLY A 71 1.41 20.93 1.20
C GLY A 71 0.54 21.83 0.30
N GLU A 72 -0.20 21.23 -0.64
CA GLU A 72 -1.17 21.97 -1.46
C GLU A 72 -2.47 22.21 -0.71
N HIS A 73 -2.92 21.20 0.05
CA HIS A 73 -4.25 21.19 0.67
C HIS A 73 -4.21 21.19 2.20
N GLY A 74 -3.03 21.09 2.82
CA GLY A 74 -2.91 20.81 4.26
C GLY A 74 -3.44 19.42 4.61
N GLY A 75 -3.31 18.47 3.69
CA GLY A 75 -3.81 17.11 3.77
C GLY A 75 -4.85 16.80 2.69
N LEU A 76 -6.09 17.21 2.89
CA LEU A 76 -7.23 16.80 2.05
C LEU A 76 -8.04 18.00 1.57
N SER A 77 -8.24 18.11 0.26
CA SER A 77 -8.99 19.19 -0.37
C SER A 77 -10.51 19.03 -0.17
N ALA A 78 -11.28 20.06 -0.51
CA ALA A 78 -12.75 19.97 -0.54
C ALA A 78 -13.23 18.89 -1.53
N LEU A 79 -12.57 18.77 -2.68
CA LEU A 79 -12.85 17.75 -3.70
C LEU A 79 -12.49 16.35 -3.18
N GLY A 80 -11.37 16.20 -2.46
CA GLY A 80 -11.00 14.94 -1.82
C GLY A 80 -12.05 14.48 -0.79
N ARG A 81 -12.61 15.41 0.00
CA ARG A 81 -13.73 15.12 0.92
C ARG A 81 -14.98 14.66 0.17
N GLU A 82 -15.25 15.21 -1.00
CA GLU A 82 -16.36 14.77 -1.85
C GLU A 82 -16.13 13.37 -2.43
N ALA A 83 -14.93 13.09 -2.93
CA ALA A 83 -14.55 11.78 -3.42
C ALA A 83 -14.68 10.70 -2.32
N ILE A 84 -14.24 11.00 -1.08
CA ILE A 84 -14.41 10.10 0.07
C ILE A 84 -15.90 9.85 0.35
N ARG A 85 -16.72 10.90 0.38
CA ARG A 85 -18.17 10.74 0.59
C ARG A 85 -18.80 9.87 -0.49
N ARG A 86 -18.41 10.07 -1.76
CA ARG A 86 -18.92 9.28 -2.88
C ARG A 86 -18.51 7.81 -2.75
N ALA A 87 -17.23 7.54 -2.50
CA ALA A 87 -16.73 6.19 -2.29
C ALA A 87 -17.43 5.48 -1.12
N ASN A 88 -17.64 6.17 0.01
CA ASN A 88 -18.42 5.64 1.13
C ASN A 88 -19.87 5.33 0.74
N ASP A 89 -20.51 6.20 -0.03
CA ASP A 89 -21.88 5.98 -0.49
C ASP A 89 -21.98 4.77 -1.43
N LEU A 90 -20.93 4.47 -2.20
CA LEU A 90 -20.81 3.28 -3.06
C LEU A 90 -20.47 2.00 -2.31
N GLY A 91 -19.87 2.10 -1.11
CA GLY A 91 -19.27 0.95 -0.43
C GLY A 91 -17.87 0.59 -0.98
N MET A 92 -17.11 1.58 -1.46
CA MET A 92 -15.70 1.43 -1.81
C MET A 92 -14.81 1.74 -0.61
N MET A 93 -13.80 0.90 -0.39
CA MET A 93 -12.79 1.14 0.64
C MET A 93 -11.91 2.34 0.25
N ILE A 94 -11.72 3.28 1.18
CA ILE A 94 -10.75 4.35 0.99
C ILE A 94 -9.37 3.85 1.39
N ASP A 95 -8.41 4.00 0.48
CA ASP A 95 -7.02 3.65 0.70
C ASP A 95 -6.17 4.91 0.94
N VAL A 96 -5.44 4.91 2.06
CA VAL A 96 -4.57 6.01 2.50
C VAL A 96 -3.09 5.75 2.27
N SER A 97 -2.71 4.59 1.70
CA SER A 97 -1.32 4.41 1.22
C SER A 97 -0.96 5.55 0.26
N HIS A 98 0.32 5.96 0.26
CA HIS A 98 0.86 7.15 -0.42
C HIS A 98 0.40 8.51 0.11
N SER A 99 -0.66 8.61 0.90
CA SER A 99 -1.14 9.89 1.42
C SER A 99 -0.17 10.46 2.44
N SER A 100 -0.05 11.79 2.49
CA SER A 100 0.69 12.49 3.53
C SER A 100 0.06 12.21 4.90
N ARG A 101 0.80 12.47 5.98
CA ARG A 101 0.30 12.24 7.34
C ARG A 101 -0.97 13.04 7.63
N ALA A 102 -1.03 14.28 7.14
CA ALA A 102 -2.20 15.15 7.28
C ALA A 102 -3.38 14.62 6.47
N ALA A 103 -3.14 14.18 5.23
CA ALA A 103 -4.16 13.59 4.36
C ALA A 103 -4.74 12.29 4.95
N THR A 104 -3.88 11.40 5.46
CA THR A 104 -4.28 10.16 6.14
C THR A 104 -5.22 10.44 7.31
N LEU A 105 -4.84 11.34 8.22
CA LEU A 105 -5.67 11.69 9.38
C LEU A 105 -6.99 12.35 8.98
N ALA A 106 -6.98 13.25 8.00
CA ALA A 106 -8.18 13.89 7.47
C ALA A 106 -9.11 12.88 6.78
N ALA A 107 -8.57 11.91 6.03
CA ALA A 107 -9.35 10.86 5.39
C ALA A 107 -10.03 9.95 6.43
N VAL A 108 -9.30 9.56 7.47
CA VAL A 108 -9.86 8.81 8.62
C VAL A 108 -10.99 9.60 9.28
N GLU A 109 -10.80 10.89 9.54
CA GLU A 109 -11.80 11.74 10.18
C GLU A 109 -13.08 11.83 9.34
N VAL A 110 -12.94 12.12 8.05
CA VAL A 110 -14.05 12.38 7.11
C VAL A 110 -14.80 11.11 6.72
N SER A 111 -14.10 9.98 6.60
CA SER A 111 -14.72 8.73 6.20
C SER A 111 -15.72 8.25 7.25
N ARG A 112 -16.94 7.93 6.80
CA ARG A 112 -18.00 7.29 7.59
C ARG A 112 -17.73 5.80 7.79
N ALA A 113 -16.95 5.19 6.90
CA ALA A 113 -16.60 3.78 6.92
C ALA A 113 -15.12 3.59 7.31
N PRO A 114 -14.72 2.37 7.72
CA PRO A 114 -13.31 2.02 7.88
C PRO A 114 -12.46 2.36 6.63
N VAL A 115 -11.22 2.76 6.85
CA VAL A 115 -10.23 2.97 5.79
C VAL A 115 -9.17 1.87 5.81
N ILE A 116 -8.46 1.70 4.70
CA ILE A 116 -7.34 0.77 4.59
C ILE A 116 -6.05 1.56 4.34
N ALA A 117 -4.92 1.03 4.82
CA ALA A 117 -3.63 1.29 4.20
C ALA A 117 -3.21 0.00 3.49
N SER A 118 -3.46 -0.05 2.18
CA SER A 118 -3.27 -1.22 1.32
C SER A 118 -1.82 -1.73 1.23
N HIS A 119 -0.81 -0.84 1.33
CA HIS A 119 0.62 -1.15 1.34
C HIS A 119 1.43 -0.03 2.01
N SER A 120 1.67 -0.17 3.31
CA SER A 120 2.50 0.78 4.09
C SER A 120 3.32 0.05 5.15
N ALA A 121 4.40 0.64 5.64
CA ALA A 121 5.18 0.07 6.76
C ALA A 121 5.18 1.03 7.97
N VAL A 122 6.07 0.77 8.94
CA VAL A 122 6.03 1.37 10.29
C VAL A 122 7.13 2.43 10.42
N ALA A 123 6.74 3.69 10.66
CA ALA A 123 7.69 4.80 10.70
C ALA A 123 8.63 4.73 11.91
N THR A 124 8.15 4.18 13.03
CA THR A 124 8.96 4.02 14.26
C THR A 124 10.14 3.06 14.07
N LEU A 125 10.01 2.06 13.18
CA LEU A 125 11.09 1.13 12.85
C LEU A 125 11.96 1.63 11.69
N ARG A 126 11.33 2.30 10.72
CA ARG A 126 12.02 2.90 9.57
C ARG A 126 11.39 4.26 9.27
N ASP A 127 12.08 5.34 9.65
CA ASP A 127 11.64 6.70 9.32
C ASP A 127 11.76 6.92 7.81
N HIS A 128 10.61 6.90 7.16
CA HIS A 128 10.44 7.05 5.74
C HIS A 128 9.05 7.69 5.52
N PRO A 129 8.91 8.67 4.61
CA PRO A 129 7.65 9.39 4.42
C PRO A 129 6.47 8.48 4.04
N ARG A 130 6.73 7.36 3.34
CA ARG A 130 5.70 6.36 3.01
C ARG A 130 5.24 5.48 4.17
N ASN A 131 5.93 5.52 5.30
CA ASN A 131 5.59 4.72 6.46
C ASN A 131 4.66 5.48 7.40
N LEU A 132 3.73 4.73 8.01
CA LEU A 132 2.73 5.28 8.92
C LEU A 132 3.35 5.48 10.31
N SER A 133 3.09 6.65 10.89
CA SER A 133 3.35 6.90 12.30
C SER A 133 2.40 6.10 13.19
N ASP A 134 2.79 5.94 14.46
CA ASP A 134 1.92 5.35 15.48
C ASP A 134 0.56 6.07 15.58
N LYS A 135 0.54 7.39 15.38
CA LYS A 135 -0.68 8.20 15.41
C LYS A 135 -1.62 7.82 14.27
N GLU A 136 -1.11 7.69 13.05
CA GLU A 136 -1.90 7.30 11.88
C GLU A 136 -2.44 5.88 12.01
N MET A 137 -1.58 4.92 12.41
CA MET A 137 -2.01 3.53 12.61
C MET A 137 -3.11 3.44 13.66
N LYS A 138 -2.98 4.13 14.80
CA LYS A 138 -4.02 4.18 15.84
C LYS A 138 -5.32 4.81 15.33
N ALA A 139 -5.25 5.87 14.53
CA ALA A 139 -6.43 6.50 13.96
C ALA A 139 -7.16 5.56 12.98
N ILE A 140 -6.42 4.87 12.11
CA ILE A 140 -6.96 3.85 11.19
C ILE A 140 -7.65 2.74 11.99
N ALA A 141 -6.99 2.20 13.02
CA ALA A 141 -7.54 1.14 13.85
C ALA A 141 -8.79 1.59 14.63
N ALA A 142 -8.78 2.80 15.20
CA ALA A 142 -9.93 3.36 15.92
C ALA A 142 -11.17 3.56 15.02
N LYS A 143 -10.97 3.76 13.71
CA LYS A 143 -12.04 3.81 12.69
C LYS A 143 -12.50 2.41 12.25
N GLY A 144 -11.94 1.35 12.80
CA GLY A 144 -12.23 -0.04 12.42
C GLY A 144 -11.43 -0.53 11.21
N GLY A 145 -10.45 0.25 10.74
CA GLY A 145 -9.66 0.00 9.53
C GLY A 145 -8.61 -1.09 9.65
N ILE A 146 -7.73 -1.16 8.67
CA ILE A 146 -6.61 -2.11 8.61
C ILE A 146 -5.35 -1.45 8.03
N VAL A 147 -4.19 -1.83 8.55
CA VAL A 147 -2.87 -1.50 8.01
C VAL A 147 -2.24 -2.76 7.44
N GLN A 148 -2.09 -2.84 6.12
CA GLN A 148 -1.40 -3.95 5.46
C GLN A 148 0.09 -3.66 5.35
N ILE A 149 0.87 -4.39 6.12
CA ILE A 149 2.32 -4.20 6.20
C ILE A 149 2.97 -4.67 4.90
N VAL A 150 3.66 -3.76 4.22
CA VAL A 150 4.22 -4.02 2.88
C VAL A 150 5.64 -4.57 2.91
N ALA A 151 5.90 -5.57 2.05
CA ALA A 151 7.22 -6.10 1.76
C ALA A 151 8.01 -5.25 0.75
N PHE A 152 8.31 -4.01 1.11
CA PHE A 152 9.08 -3.08 0.26
C PHE A 152 10.43 -2.74 0.88
N ASP A 153 11.52 -3.01 0.16
CA ASP A 153 12.90 -2.98 0.67
C ASP A 153 13.22 -1.68 1.44
N GLU A 154 13.05 -0.53 0.78
CA GLU A 154 13.39 0.79 1.32
C GLU A 154 12.45 1.26 2.46
N TYR A 155 11.26 0.66 2.56
CA TYR A 155 10.29 0.96 3.62
C TYR A 155 10.55 0.14 4.88
N LEU A 156 11.24 -1.00 4.75
CA LEU A 156 11.61 -1.85 5.88
C LEU A 156 13.00 -1.51 6.42
N HIS A 157 13.94 -1.09 5.58
CA HIS A 157 15.29 -0.73 6.02
C HIS A 157 15.93 0.41 5.23
N PRO A 158 16.98 1.05 5.78
CA PRO A 158 17.77 2.02 5.04
C PRO A 158 18.51 1.36 3.87
N VAL A 159 18.28 1.90 2.67
CA VAL A 159 18.98 1.50 1.44
C VAL A 159 20.08 2.53 1.16
N PRO A 160 21.38 2.16 1.18
CA PRO A 160 22.48 3.09 0.92
C PRO A 160 22.40 3.71 -0.48
N GLU A 161 22.86 4.97 -0.62
CA GLU A 161 22.86 5.66 -1.92
C GLU A 161 23.75 4.95 -2.95
N GLU A 162 24.78 4.22 -2.52
CA GLU A 162 25.62 3.40 -3.38
C GLU A 162 24.82 2.25 -4.02
N LYS A 163 23.91 1.60 -3.27
CA LYS A 163 23.01 0.58 -3.85
C LYS A 163 22.07 1.22 -4.86
N LYS A 164 21.52 2.41 -4.55
CA LYS A 164 20.62 3.12 -5.46
C LYS A 164 21.34 3.57 -6.73
N ALA A 165 22.57 4.08 -6.61
CA ALA A 165 23.41 4.45 -7.74
C ALA A 165 23.71 3.24 -8.62
N ALA A 166 24.12 2.11 -8.04
CA ALA A 166 24.36 0.87 -8.78
C ALA A 166 23.11 0.39 -9.53
N ARG A 167 21.91 0.48 -8.92
CA ARG A 167 20.64 0.16 -9.61
C ARG A 167 20.37 1.09 -10.79
N ARG A 168 20.62 2.41 -10.63
CA ARG A 168 20.47 3.39 -11.71
C ARG A 168 21.47 3.14 -12.85
N GLU A 169 22.72 2.83 -12.53
CA GLU A 169 23.76 2.48 -13.51
C GLU A 169 23.42 1.20 -14.27
N LEU A 170 22.90 0.17 -13.58
CA LEU A 170 22.40 -1.05 -14.21
C LEU A 170 21.21 -0.77 -15.13
N ALA A 171 20.26 0.07 -14.71
CA ALA A 171 19.15 0.45 -15.59
C ALA A 171 19.66 1.18 -16.84
N ALA A 172 20.59 2.14 -16.66
CA ALA A 172 21.18 2.89 -17.77
C ALA A 172 21.98 2.00 -18.73
N SER A 173 22.71 1.00 -18.23
CA SER A 173 23.47 0.05 -19.07
C SER A 173 22.57 -0.83 -19.94
N LEU A 174 21.30 -0.99 -19.54
CA LEU A 174 20.25 -1.66 -20.29
C LEU A 174 19.42 -0.70 -21.17
N GLY A 175 19.84 0.57 -21.30
CA GLY A 175 19.16 1.57 -22.13
C GLY A 175 17.90 2.17 -21.50
N LEU A 176 17.69 2.00 -20.20
CA LEU A 176 16.52 2.53 -19.49
C LEU A 176 16.79 3.94 -18.98
N THR A 177 15.80 4.83 -19.14
CA THR A 177 15.90 6.24 -18.71
C THR A 177 15.64 6.46 -17.23
N SER A 178 15.05 5.47 -16.55
CA SER A 178 14.76 5.49 -15.12
C SER A 178 14.53 4.06 -14.61
N LEU A 179 14.49 3.88 -13.28
CA LEU A 179 14.09 2.61 -12.68
C LEU A 179 12.63 2.26 -13.00
N ASP A 180 11.75 3.26 -13.07
CA ASP A 180 10.34 3.05 -13.42
C ASP A 180 10.16 2.53 -14.85
N ALA A 181 11.09 2.87 -15.76
CA ALA A 181 11.07 2.36 -17.13
C ALA A 181 11.25 0.83 -17.20
N VAL A 182 11.79 0.19 -16.16
CA VAL A 182 11.89 -1.28 -16.07
C VAL A 182 10.51 -1.93 -16.15
N PHE A 183 9.47 -1.32 -15.57
CA PHE A 183 8.12 -1.89 -15.57
C PHE A 183 7.53 -2.02 -16.98
N GLY A 184 7.85 -1.07 -17.87
CA GLY A 184 7.44 -1.07 -19.27
C GLY A 184 8.37 -1.82 -20.22
N ALA A 185 9.53 -2.28 -19.76
CA ALA A 185 10.53 -2.93 -20.59
C ALA A 185 10.10 -4.33 -21.07
N ASP A 186 10.74 -4.79 -22.15
CA ASP A 186 10.55 -6.14 -22.67
C ASP A 186 11.07 -7.23 -21.71
N LYS A 187 10.73 -8.49 -22.01
CA LYS A 187 11.07 -9.64 -21.16
C LYS A 187 12.58 -9.86 -21.02
N GLU A 188 13.35 -9.64 -22.08
CA GLU A 188 14.81 -9.86 -22.06
C GLU A 188 15.49 -8.79 -21.20
N THR A 189 15.11 -7.52 -21.39
CA THR A 189 15.60 -6.39 -20.60
C THR A 189 15.27 -6.58 -19.11
N LYS A 190 14.05 -7.00 -18.78
CA LYS A 190 13.66 -7.34 -17.40
C LYS A 190 14.50 -8.47 -16.82
N ALA A 191 14.74 -9.53 -17.59
CA ALA A 191 15.56 -10.65 -17.13
C ALA A 191 17.00 -10.23 -16.82
N LYS A 192 17.64 -9.46 -17.72
CA LYS A 192 18.99 -8.91 -17.50
C LYS A 192 19.06 -7.98 -16.30
N PHE A 193 18.02 -7.16 -16.10
CA PHE A 193 17.94 -6.29 -14.93
C PHE A 193 17.84 -7.10 -13.63
N ILE A 194 17.00 -8.14 -13.60
CA ILE A 194 16.87 -9.04 -12.44
C ILE A 194 18.18 -9.78 -12.15
N GLU A 195 18.88 -10.26 -13.18
CA GLU A 195 20.18 -10.91 -13.04
C GLU A 195 21.22 -9.96 -12.45
N GLY A 196 21.36 -8.74 -12.99
CA GLY A 196 22.27 -7.72 -12.45
C GLY A 196 21.92 -7.28 -11.03
N LEU A 197 20.63 -7.29 -10.66
CA LEU A 197 20.21 -7.02 -9.28
C LEU A 197 20.73 -8.07 -8.30
N ALA A 198 20.92 -9.33 -8.71
CA ALA A 198 21.43 -10.37 -7.80
C ALA A 198 22.84 -10.06 -7.31
N GLU A 199 23.72 -9.53 -8.17
CA GLU A 199 25.07 -9.11 -7.78
C GLU A 199 25.04 -7.88 -6.86
N ILE A 200 24.18 -6.92 -7.17
CA ILE A 200 23.97 -5.72 -6.32
C ILE A 200 23.46 -6.12 -4.94
N ASP A 201 22.48 -7.03 -4.88
CA ASP A 201 21.88 -7.52 -3.63
C ASP A 201 22.86 -8.41 -2.83
N ALA A 202 23.81 -9.08 -3.47
CA ALA A 202 24.87 -9.79 -2.76
C ALA A 202 25.80 -8.83 -2.00
N LYS A 203 26.06 -7.65 -2.56
CA LYS A 203 26.87 -6.59 -1.93
C LYS A 203 26.08 -5.78 -0.90
N TRP A 204 24.81 -5.49 -1.18
CA TRP A 204 23.90 -4.75 -0.30
C TRP A 204 22.58 -5.51 -0.13
N PRO A 205 22.50 -6.45 0.83
CA PRO A 205 21.34 -7.30 1.02
C PRO A 205 20.03 -6.53 1.19
N ARG A 206 18.97 -7.05 0.57
CA ARG A 206 17.58 -6.61 0.81
C ARG A 206 17.13 -6.94 2.25
N ALA A 207 16.09 -6.25 2.71
CA ALA A 207 15.23 -6.74 3.78
C ALA A 207 14.82 -8.19 3.52
N GLY A 208 14.60 -8.94 4.59
CA GLY A 208 14.09 -10.31 4.53
C GLY A 208 12.79 -10.48 5.29
N VAL A 209 12.17 -11.66 5.14
CA VAL A 209 10.90 -12.02 5.80
C VAL A 209 10.91 -11.78 7.32
N ALA A 210 12.05 -11.93 7.97
CA ALA A 210 12.18 -11.64 9.40
C ALA A 210 11.94 -10.16 9.72
N LEU A 211 12.49 -9.24 8.93
CA LEU A 211 12.30 -7.80 9.15
C LEU A 211 10.87 -7.36 8.82
N LEU A 212 10.26 -7.95 7.79
CA LEU A 212 8.82 -7.77 7.54
C LEU A 212 7.99 -8.19 8.76
N ALA A 213 8.32 -9.33 9.36
CA ALA A 213 7.64 -9.83 10.55
C ALA A 213 7.91 -8.98 11.82
N ASP A 214 9.03 -8.24 11.89
CA ASP A 214 9.25 -7.23 12.94
C ASP A 214 8.25 -6.07 12.79
N HIS A 215 8.04 -5.59 11.56
CA HIS A 215 7.03 -4.56 11.28
C HIS A 215 5.60 -5.04 11.58
N ILE A 216 5.25 -6.28 11.19
CA ILE A 216 3.96 -6.89 11.54
C ILE A 216 3.81 -6.98 13.06
N GLY A 217 4.81 -7.50 13.77
CA GLY A 217 4.78 -7.61 15.23
C GLY A 217 4.63 -6.28 15.96
N TYR A 218 5.32 -5.24 15.48
CA TYR A 218 5.16 -3.89 16.01
C TYR A 218 3.72 -3.38 15.82
N ALA A 219 3.19 -3.48 14.60
CA ALA A 219 1.82 -3.05 14.31
C ALA A 219 0.80 -3.82 15.15
N VAL A 220 0.92 -5.15 15.26
CA VAL A 220 0.02 -5.99 16.08
C VAL A 220 0.05 -5.54 17.54
N LYS A 221 1.24 -5.28 18.10
CA LYS A 221 1.39 -4.78 19.48
C LYS A 221 0.74 -3.40 19.66
N LEU A 222 0.81 -2.53 18.66
CA LEU A 222 0.34 -1.15 18.75
C LEU A 222 -1.17 -1.02 18.58
N ILE A 223 -1.73 -1.70 17.57
CA ILE A 223 -3.12 -1.51 17.12
C ILE A 223 -3.98 -2.76 17.19
N GLY A 224 -3.44 -3.89 17.63
CA GLY A 224 -4.16 -5.15 17.78
C GLY A 224 -4.21 -5.98 16.50
N ILE A 225 -4.30 -7.30 16.66
CA ILE A 225 -4.25 -8.26 15.55
C ILE A 225 -5.38 -8.06 14.52
N ASP A 226 -6.53 -7.52 14.92
CA ASP A 226 -7.70 -7.34 14.06
C ASP A 226 -7.55 -6.18 13.04
N HIS A 227 -6.46 -5.42 13.16
CA HIS A 227 -6.19 -4.22 12.36
C HIS A 227 -4.90 -4.32 11.54
N VAL A 228 -4.28 -5.50 11.47
CA VAL A 228 -3.05 -5.72 10.72
C VAL A 228 -3.28 -6.72 9.59
N GLY A 229 -2.75 -6.41 8.41
CA GLY A 229 -2.68 -7.31 7.27
C GLY A 229 -1.29 -7.32 6.67
N ILE A 230 -1.17 -7.87 5.46
CA ILE A 230 0.10 -7.98 4.75
C ILE A 230 -0.07 -7.68 3.27
N ALA A 231 0.92 -7.03 2.66
CA ALA A 231 0.98 -6.76 1.23
C ALA A 231 2.39 -7.02 0.69
N SER A 232 2.49 -7.45 -0.56
CA SER A 232 3.79 -7.68 -1.20
C SER A 232 4.28 -6.48 -2.01
N ASP A 233 3.34 -5.73 -2.61
CA ASP A 233 3.62 -4.75 -3.66
C ASP A 233 4.40 -5.35 -4.86
N PHE A 234 4.14 -6.65 -5.15
CA PHE A 234 4.71 -7.32 -6.32
C PHE A 234 4.33 -6.59 -7.60
N GLN A 235 5.29 -6.51 -8.52
CA GLN A 235 5.17 -5.77 -9.79
C GLN A 235 5.03 -4.24 -9.63
N GLY A 236 4.88 -3.71 -8.42
CA GLY A 236 4.95 -2.28 -8.08
C GLY A 236 6.31 -1.82 -7.51
N GLY A 237 7.25 -2.75 -7.32
CA GLY A 237 8.59 -2.49 -6.77
C GLY A 237 8.87 -3.18 -5.44
N GLY A 238 7.85 -3.80 -4.84
CA GLY A 238 7.99 -4.66 -3.68
C GLY A 238 8.63 -6.01 -3.99
N GLY A 239 8.84 -6.79 -2.93
CA GLY A 239 9.57 -8.05 -2.91
C GLY A 239 10.85 -7.96 -2.09
N ILE A 240 11.02 -8.92 -1.18
CA ILE A 240 12.11 -8.97 -0.21
C ILE A 240 12.84 -10.32 -0.29
N LYS A 241 13.98 -10.45 0.39
CA LYS A 241 14.69 -11.73 0.50
C LYS A 241 13.78 -12.78 1.16
N GLY A 242 13.51 -13.86 0.44
CA GLY A 242 12.62 -14.93 0.86
C GLY A 242 11.13 -14.66 0.62
N TRP A 243 10.76 -13.53 0.00
CA TRP A 243 9.43 -13.32 -0.59
C TRP A 243 9.53 -12.37 -1.79
N SER A 244 10.21 -12.83 -2.86
CA SER A 244 10.45 -12.06 -4.09
C SER A 244 9.32 -12.18 -5.11
N ASP A 245 8.54 -13.26 -5.03
CA ASP A 245 7.33 -13.46 -5.83
C ASP A 245 6.30 -14.32 -5.08
N ALA A 246 5.14 -14.54 -5.71
CA ALA A 246 4.02 -15.25 -5.12
C ALA A 246 4.32 -16.71 -4.76
N SER A 247 5.29 -17.37 -5.39
CA SER A 247 5.68 -18.75 -5.06
C SER A 247 6.36 -18.88 -3.70
N GLU A 248 7.00 -17.79 -3.22
CA GLU A 248 7.70 -17.75 -1.94
C GLU A 248 6.79 -17.36 -0.76
N THR A 249 5.50 -17.12 -1.01
CA THR A 249 4.49 -16.76 0.02
C THR A 249 4.50 -17.66 1.27
N PRO A 250 4.72 -18.98 1.18
CA PRO A 250 4.83 -19.83 2.37
C PRO A 250 5.93 -19.44 3.35
N ASN A 251 7.00 -18.77 2.91
CA ASN A 251 8.11 -18.36 3.78
C ASN A 251 7.68 -17.31 4.81
N VAL A 252 6.75 -16.42 4.45
CA VAL A 252 6.17 -15.45 5.38
C VAL A 252 5.35 -16.17 6.44
N THR A 253 4.49 -17.11 6.05
CA THR A 253 3.70 -17.90 6.99
C THR A 253 4.60 -18.70 7.93
N ALA A 254 5.66 -19.31 7.41
CA ALA A 254 6.64 -20.03 8.23
C ALA A 254 7.31 -19.12 9.27
N GLU A 255 7.65 -17.89 8.90
CA GLU A 255 8.21 -16.90 9.82
C GLU A 255 7.20 -16.46 10.90
N LEU A 256 5.92 -16.27 10.54
CA LEU A 256 4.86 -15.96 11.52
C LEU A 256 4.65 -17.13 12.50
N VAL A 257 4.62 -18.38 12.02
CA VAL A 257 4.54 -19.57 12.88
C VAL A 257 5.74 -19.64 13.82
N ARG A 258 6.96 -19.40 13.32
CA ARG A 258 8.19 -19.38 14.12
C ARG A 258 8.14 -18.34 15.25
N ARG A 259 7.42 -17.24 15.04
CA ARG A 259 7.21 -16.16 16.03
C ARG A 259 6.04 -16.42 16.99
N GLY A 260 5.35 -17.55 16.85
CA GLY A 260 4.30 -17.98 17.77
C GLY A 260 2.91 -17.48 17.44
N TYR A 261 2.68 -16.93 16.24
CA TYR A 261 1.32 -16.62 15.79
C TYR A 261 0.52 -17.92 15.62
N SER A 262 -0.69 -17.93 16.18
CA SER A 262 -1.64 -19.02 15.99
C SER A 262 -2.17 -19.07 14.56
N GLN A 263 -2.74 -20.20 14.18
CA GLN A 263 -3.41 -20.35 12.88
C GLN A 263 -4.52 -19.31 12.68
N GLU A 264 -5.29 -18.99 13.73
CA GLU A 264 -6.37 -18.01 13.68
C GLU A 264 -5.84 -16.59 13.40
N GLU A 265 -4.74 -16.20 14.06
CA GLU A 265 -4.11 -14.89 13.84
C GLU A 265 -3.48 -14.78 12.44
N ILE A 266 -2.87 -15.87 11.96
CA ILE A 266 -2.33 -15.94 10.60
C ILE A 266 -3.44 -15.77 9.55
N VAL A 267 -4.60 -16.40 9.74
CA VAL A 267 -5.77 -16.22 8.86
C VAL A 267 -6.24 -14.77 8.86
N LYS A 268 -6.24 -14.10 10.02
CA LYS A 268 -6.58 -12.68 10.12
C LYS A 268 -5.61 -11.80 9.31
N ILE A 269 -4.30 -12.01 9.46
CA ILE A 269 -3.26 -11.26 8.74
C ILE A 269 -3.35 -11.47 7.22
N TRP A 270 -3.58 -12.70 6.76
CA TRP A 270 -3.59 -13.04 5.33
C TRP A 270 -4.83 -12.58 4.55
N GLY A 271 -5.84 -12.03 5.23
CA GLY A 271 -7.00 -11.47 4.54
C GLY A 271 -8.28 -11.47 5.37
N GLY A 272 -8.36 -12.23 6.46
CA GLY A 272 -9.55 -12.22 7.32
C GLY A 272 -9.93 -10.81 7.79
N ASN A 273 -8.94 -10.01 8.18
CA ASN A 273 -9.16 -8.61 8.57
C ASN A 273 -9.58 -7.72 7.42
N LEU A 274 -9.01 -7.91 6.22
CA LEU A 274 -9.39 -7.15 5.03
C LEU A 274 -10.85 -7.44 4.65
N LEU A 275 -11.27 -8.71 4.71
CA LEU A 275 -12.65 -9.10 4.43
C LEU A 275 -13.63 -8.52 5.46
N ARG A 276 -13.25 -8.48 6.74
CA ARG A 276 -14.03 -7.77 7.78
C ARG A 276 -14.19 -6.29 7.45
N VAL A 277 -13.11 -5.61 7.04
CA VAL A 277 -13.15 -4.19 6.67
C VAL A 277 -14.03 -3.98 5.44
N MET A 278 -13.90 -4.82 4.42
CA MET A 278 -14.72 -4.77 3.21
C MET A 278 -16.21 -4.91 3.54
N GLU A 279 -16.58 -5.84 4.43
CA GLU A 279 -17.97 -6.00 4.89
C GLU A 279 -18.49 -4.77 5.63
N ALA A 280 -17.69 -4.19 6.53
CA ALA A 280 -18.07 -2.99 7.26
C ALA A 280 -18.25 -1.77 6.31
N VAL A 281 -17.42 -1.67 5.28
CA VAL A 281 -17.54 -0.63 4.25
C VAL A 281 -18.78 -0.83 3.39
N GLU A 282 -19.08 -2.07 2.98
CA GLU A 282 -20.32 -2.40 2.26
C GLU A 282 -21.58 -2.10 3.09
N GLN A 283 -21.54 -2.31 4.40
CA GLN A 283 -22.67 -1.98 5.31
C GLN A 283 -22.88 -0.47 5.48
N ALA A 284 -21.83 0.33 5.31
CA ALA A 284 -21.90 1.80 5.40
C ALA A 284 -22.37 2.48 4.11
N ARG A 285 -22.57 1.70 3.03
CA ARG A 285 -23.07 2.19 1.74
C ARG A 285 -24.49 2.75 1.87
N LYS A 286 -24.85 3.68 0.99
CA LYS A 286 -26.25 4.14 0.86
C LYS A 286 -26.94 3.36 -0.24
N SER A 287 -28.27 3.25 -0.15
CA SER A 287 -29.07 2.80 -1.29
C SER A 287 -28.81 3.74 -2.47
N ARG A 288 -28.43 3.17 -3.61
CA ARG A 288 -28.35 3.88 -4.89
C ARG A 288 -29.74 4.21 -5.41
#